data_AF-A0A2H0CQI0-F1
#
_entry.id   AF-A0A2H0CQI0-F1
#
_cell.length_a   1.000
_cell.length_b   1.000
_cell.length_c   1.000
_cell.angle_alpha   90.00
_cell.angle_beta   90.00
_cell.angle_gamma   90.00
#
_symmetry.space_group_name_H-M   'P 1'
#
loop_
_entity.id
_entity.type
_entity.pdbx_description
1 polymer ?
#
loop_
_entity_poly.entity_id
_entity_poly.type
_entity_poly.pdbx_seq_one_letter_code
_entity_poly.pdbx_strand_id
1 'polypeptide(L)'
;MFTQGISCLVGRVIIGKLWYKLGRKSKLSLICDLFMQEIQDSGKVWCKGFNSPAHAVRVENKIFATGKGENQTIECWVDGNILCVDLNEPDKEIRIARKVPLDLEPTLSGTLFNGFTRTKHADVLIVKSDHEKVQEKTILGETYKKGQYGSMDSQEFWAKVWEL
;
A
#
# COMPACT_ATOMS: atom_id res chain seq x y z
N MET A 1 35.79 -6.65 -54.92
CA MET A 1 36.00 -5.23 -55.26
C MET A 1 34.64 -4.55 -55.20
N PHE A 2 34.57 -3.33 -54.64
CA PHE A 2 33.39 -2.53 -54.22
C PHE A 2 32.77 -2.95 -52.87
N THR A 3 32.97 -2.27 -51.72
CA THR A 3 32.66 -0.89 -51.22
C THR A 3 31.20 -0.61 -50.89
N GLN A 4 30.99 -0.20 -49.61
CA GLN A 4 29.90 0.63 -49.03
C GLN A 4 28.50 -0.03 -48.95
N GLY A 5 27.78 -0.14 -47.82
CA GLY A 5 27.75 0.61 -46.56
C GLY A 5 26.53 1.54 -46.54
N ILE A 6 25.45 1.18 -45.82
CA ILE A 6 24.29 2.00 -45.35
C ILE A 6 23.53 1.09 -44.36
N SER A 7 23.64 1.28 -43.05
CA SER A 7 22.90 2.21 -42.15
C SER A 7 21.65 1.57 -41.53
N CYS A 8 21.60 1.69 -40.20
CA CYS A 8 20.57 1.21 -39.27
C CYS A 8 19.20 1.81 -39.54
N LEU A 9 18.17 0.98 -39.43
CA LEU A 9 16.85 1.39 -38.95
C LEU A 9 16.23 0.20 -38.22
N VAL A 10 16.27 0.26 -36.88
CA VAL A 10 15.61 -0.69 -35.99
C VAL A 10 14.11 -0.43 -36.06
N GLY A 11 13.44 -1.17 -36.94
CA GLY A 11 11.99 -1.26 -37.04
C GLY A 11 11.54 -2.67 -36.66
N ARG A 12 10.66 -2.73 -35.65
CA ARG A 12 9.75 -3.82 -35.28
C ARG A 12 9.71 -5.04 -36.23
N VAL A 13 9.95 -6.23 -35.70
CA VAL A 13 9.47 -7.48 -36.30
C VAL A 13 8.63 -8.25 -35.30
N ILE A 14 7.36 -8.41 -35.66
CA ILE A 14 6.37 -9.27 -35.04
C ILE A 14 6.47 -10.65 -35.70
N ILE A 15 6.67 -11.66 -34.84
CA ILE A 15 6.22 -13.06 -34.87
C ILE A 15 6.65 -13.93 -36.08
N GLY A 16 7.59 -14.84 -35.80
CA GLY A 16 7.70 -16.13 -36.47
C GLY A 16 7.57 -17.26 -35.44
N LYS A 17 6.50 -18.06 -35.55
CA LYS A 17 6.33 -19.33 -34.81
C LYS A 17 7.48 -20.27 -35.20
N LEU A 18 8.34 -20.63 -34.24
CA LEU A 18 9.23 -21.77 -34.39
C LEU A 18 9.14 -22.64 -33.12
N TRP A 19 8.61 -23.84 -33.32
CA TRP A 19 8.53 -24.88 -32.30
C TRP A 19 9.93 -25.39 -31.96
N TYR A 20 10.31 -25.35 -30.68
CA TYR A 20 11.36 -26.21 -30.14
C TYR A 20 10.82 -27.02 -28.96
N LYS A 21 10.90 -28.34 -29.15
CA LYS A 21 10.60 -29.39 -28.17
C LYS A 21 11.92 -29.77 -27.50
N LEU A 22 11.83 -30.05 -26.19
CA LEU A 22 12.82 -30.70 -25.31
C LEU A 22 13.92 -29.83 -24.67
N GLY A 23 13.97 -29.92 -23.33
CA GLY A 23 15.22 -29.88 -22.58
C GLY A 23 15.34 -28.75 -21.57
N ARG A 24 14.98 -29.05 -20.30
CA ARG A 24 15.33 -28.28 -19.09
C ARG A 24 14.91 -26.79 -19.11
N LYS A 25 13.66 -26.53 -18.71
CA LYS A 25 13.33 -25.23 -18.12
C LYS A 25 14.13 -25.09 -16.82
N SER A 26 15.21 -24.34 -16.90
CA SER A 26 15.91 -23.77 -15.76
C SER A 26 14.90 -23.08 -14.85
N LYS A 27 15.01 -23.42 -13.58
CA LYS A 27 14.22 -23.05 -12.41
C LYS A 27 14.40 -21.56 -12.04
N LEU A 28 14.29 -20.66 -13.02
CA LEU A 28 14.76 -19.26 -12.93
C LEU A 28 13.81 -18.23 -13.57
N SER A 29 12.56 -18.60 -13.86
CA SER A 29 11.49 -17.68 -14.24
C SER A 29 10.34 -17.62 -13.23
N LEU A 30 10.57 -18.07 -11.99
CA LEU A 30 9.53 -18.43 -11.01
C LEU A 30 9.64 -17.65 -9.69
N ILE A 31 10.37 -16.53 -9.67
CA ILE A 31 10.53 -15.69 -8.46
C ILE A 31 10.07 -14.23 -8.71
N CYS A 32 9.83 -13.80 -9.95
CA CYS A 32 9.29 -12.46 -10.21
C CYS A 32 7.77 -12.34 -9.93
N ASP A 33 7.09 -13.45 -9.67
CA ASP A 33 5.76 -13.48 -9.05
C ASP A 33 5.86 -13.52 -7.52
N LEU A 34 6.91 -12.92 -6.93
CA LEU A 34 6.82 -12.38 -5.58
C LEU A 34 5.72 -11.31 -5.66
N PHE A 35 4.49 -11.74 -5.40
CA PHE A 35 3.28 -10.95 -5.33
C PHE A 35 3.62 -9.52 -4.91
N MET A 36 3.47 -8.55 -5.81
CA MET A 36 3.41 -7.15 -5.38
C MET A 36 2.24 -7.07 -4.41
N GLN A 37 2.56 -6.94 -3.13
CA GLN A 37 1.55 -6.77 -2.10
C GLN A 37 0.84 -5.47 -2.43
N GLU A 38 -0.44 -5.58 -2.77
CA GLU A 38 -1.29 -4.45 -3.10
C GLU A 38 -2.49 -4.40 -2.16
N ILE A 39 -3.08 -3.21 -2.03
CA ILE A 39 -4.34 -3.07 -1.30
C ILE A 39 -5.45 -3.64 -2.18
N GLN A 40 -6.03 -4.76 -1.73
CA GLN A 40 -7.02 -5.52 -2.49
C GLN A 40 -8.43 -4.99 -2.31
N ASP A 41 -8.72 -4.41 -1.14
CA ASP A 41 -10.04 -3.91 -0.76
C ASP A 41 -9.89 -2.93 0.42
N SER A 42 -10.90 -2.09 0.61
CA SER A 42 -10.95 -1.16 1.75
C SER A 42 -12.36 -1.03 2.29
N GLY A 43 -12.50 -0.72 3.57
CA GLY A 43 -13.82 -0.60 4.17
C GLY A 43 -13.77 -0.27 5.65
N LYS A 44 -14.84 -0.64 6.34
CA LYS A 44 -15.04 -0.46 7.77
C LYS A 44 -15.14 -1.80 8.45
N VAL A 45 -14.53 -1.91 9.62
CA VAL A 45 -14.58 -3.08 10.49
C VAL A 45 -15.07 -2.67 11.87
N TRP A 46 -15.89 -3.52 12.48
CA TRP A 46 -16.27 -3.37 13.88
C TRP A 46 -15.30 -4.15 14.75
N CYS A 47 -14.42 -3.44 15.45
CA CYS A 47 -13.48 -4.04 16.38
C CYS A 47 -14.14 -4.27 17.75
N LYS A 48 -13.93 -5.45 18.35
CA LYS A 48 -14.46 -5.72 19.69
C LYS A 48 -13.85 -4.73 20.70
N GLY A 49 -14.70 -4.08 21.49
CA GLY A 49 -14.29 -3.08 22.49
C GLY A 49 -14.20 -1.64 21.99
N PHE A 50 -14.50 -1.40 20.70
CA PHE A 50 -14.55 -0.05 20.13
C PHE A 50 -15.99 0.46 20.05
N ASN A 51 -16.16 1.77 20.22
CA ASN A 51 -17.47 2.43 20.21
C ASN A 51 -17.97 2.75 18.78
N SER A 52 -17.12 2.59 17.77
CA SER A 52 -17.44 2.91 16.38
C SER A 52 -16.66 2.02 15.40
N PRO A 53 -17.12 1.86 14.16
CA PRO A 53 -16.38 1.14 13.13
C PRO A 53 -15.09 1.88 12.78
N ALA A 54 -14.00 1.14 12.61
CA ALA A 54 -12.71 1.67 12.17
C ALA A 54 -12.53 1.48 10.66
N HIS A 55 -11.90 2.43 10.00
CA HIS A 55 -11.48 2.25 8.60
C HIS A 55 -10.32 1.24 8.54
N ALA A 56 -10.40 0.30 7.61
CA ALA A 56 -9.42 -0.75 7.42
C ALA A 56 -9.20 -1.06 5.95
N VAL A 57 -8.01 -1.57 5.65
CA VAL A 57 -7.62 -2.04 4.32
C VAL A 57 -7.27 -3.52 4.37
N ARG A 58 -7.49 -4.21 3.25
CA ARG A 58 -7.08 -5.60 3.07
C ARG A 58 -5.82 -5.65 2.21
N VAL A 59 -4.79 -6.29 2.75
CA VAL A 59 -3.59 -6.66 2.00
C VAL A 59 -3.42 -8.16 2.15
N GLU A 60 -3.43 -8.88 1.03
CA GLU A 60 -3.49 -10.35 0.98
C GLU A 60 -4.65 -10.95 1.82
N ASN A 61 -4.33 -11.75 2.83
CA ASN A 61 -5.29 -12.39 3.73
C ASN A 61 -5.45 -11.67 5.07
N LYS A 62 -4.80 -10.51 5.26
CA LYS A 62 -4.82 -9.74 6.50
C LYS A 62 -5.64 -8.46 6.36
N ILE A 63 -6.29 -8.06 7.45
CA ILE A 63 -7.01 -6.80 7.58
C ILE A 63 -6.21 -5.89 8.50
N PHE A 64 -5.94 -4.66 8.05
CA PHE A 64 -5.19 -3.67 8.79
C PHE A 64 -6.10 -2.50 9.13
N ALA A 65 -6.32 -2.25 10.43
CA ALA A 65 -6.95 -1.02 10.87
C ALA A 65 -6.01 0.15 10.57
N THR A 66 -6.54 1.16 9.89
CA THR A 66 -5.75 2.32 9.46
C THR A 66 -5.65 3.41 10.52
N GLY A 67 -6.40 3.30 11.61
CA GLY A 67 -6.47 4.31 12.68
C GLY A 67 -7.05 5.66 12.22
N LYS A 68 -7.69 5.72 11.05
CA LYS A 68 -8.34 6.92 10.51
C LYS A 68 -9.44 7.40 11.46
N GLY A 69 -9.34 8.66 11.89
CA GLY A 69 -10.40 9.39 12.58
C GLY A 69 -11.56 9.77 11.66
N GLU A 70 -12.64 10.29 12.24
CA GLU A 70 -13.87 10.60 11.50
C GLU A 70 -13.68 11.68 10.42
N ASN A 71 -12.96 12.76 10.77
CA ASN A 71 -12.76 13.93 9.91
C ASN A 71 -11.42 13.92 9.15
N GLN A 72 -10.68 12.80 9.22
CA GLN A 72 -9.43 12.66 8.48
C GLN A 72 -9.71 12.26 7.03
N THR A 73 -8.92 12.78 6.09
CA THR A 73 -8.72 12.13 4.80
C THR A 73 -7.62 11.07 4.94
N ILE A 74 -7.63 10.09 4.05
CA ILE A 74 -6.68 8.97 4.10
C ILE A 74 -6.19 8.63 2.71
N GLU A 75 -4.89 8.40 2.60
CA GLU A 75 -4.24 7.75 1.46
C GLU A 75 -3.49 6.52 1.98
N CYS A 76 -3.54 5.41 1.25
CA CYS A 76 -2.82 4.18 1.60
C CYS A 76 -2.17 3.55 0.38
N TRP A 77 -0.94 3.06 0.55
CA TRP A 77 -0.24 2.28 -0.47
C TRP A 77 0.69 1.27 0.20
N VAL A 78 1.16 0.31 -0.59
CA VAL A 78 2.18 -0.64 -0.13
C VAL A 78 3.51 -0.26 -0.78
N ASP A 79 4.56 -0.21 0.05
CA ASP A 79 5.95 -0.05 -0.39
C ASP A 79 6.79 -1.16 0.25
N GLY A 80 7.21 -2.14 -0.57
CA GLY A 80 7.85 -3.36 -0.09
C GLY A 80 6.95 -4.14 0.87
N ASN A 81 7.44 -4.36 2.10
CA ASN A 81 6.71 -5.08 3.17
C ASN A 81 6.01 -4.11 4.16
N ILE A 82 5.74 -2.88 3.73
CA ILE A 82 5.17 -1.84 4.57
C ILE A 82 3.86 -1.34 3.95
N LEU A 83 2.80 -1.35 4.74
CA LEU A 83 1.61 -0.55 4.48
C LEU A 83 1.87 0.87 4.96
N CYS A 84 1.89 1.79 4.01
CA CYS A 84 2.03 3.21 4.21
C CYS A 84 0.63 3.83 4.36
N VAL A 85 0.42 4.56 5.46
CA VAL A 85 -0.83 5.27 5.75
C VAL A 85 -0.54 6.74 5.97
N ASP A 86 -1.20 7.60 5.19
CA ASP A 86 -1.20 9.04 5.38
C ASP A 86 -2.60 9.49 5.85
N LEU A 87 -2.66 10.15 7.00
CA LEU A 87 -3.89 10.70 7.57
C LEU A 87 -3.76 12.21 7.67
N ASN A 88 -4.67 12.95 7.05
CA ASN A 88 -4.66 14.41 7.07
C ASN A 88 -5.97 14.95 7.66
N GLU A 89 -5.89 15.83 8.64
CA GLU A 89 -7.02 16.56 9.23
C GLU A 89 -6.72 18.05 9.20
N PRO A 90 -6.96 18.74 8.07
CA PRO A 90 -6.61 20.15 7.90
C PRO A 90 -7.25 21.07 8.95
N ASP A 91 -8.49 20.79 9.35
CA ASP A 91 -9.22 21.58 10.33
C ASP A 91 -8.56 21.60 11.72
N LYS A 92 -7.78 20.55 12.04
CA LYS A 92 -6.99 20.47 13.27
C LYS A 92 -5.50 20.71 13.03
N GLU A 93 -5.10 20.96 11.79
CA GLU A 93 -3.71 21.16 11.39
C GLU A 93 -2.84 19.96 11.76
N ILE A 94 -3.36 18.75 11.51
CA ILE A 94 -2.71 17.47 11.83
C ILE A 94 -2.45 16.69 10.55
N ARG A 95 -1.23 16.17 10.38
CA ARG A 95 -0.93 15.11 9.41
C ARG A 95 -0.11 14.02 10.05
N ILE A 96 -0.46 12.76 9.79
CA ILE A 96 0.17 11.59 10.39
C ILE A 96 0.66 10.68 9.27
N ALA A 97 1.94 10.34 9.30
CA ALA A 97 2.53 9.29 8.45
C ALA A 97 2.77 8.05 9.31
N ARG A 98 2.24 6.90 8.89
CA ARG A 98 2.33 5.65 9.63
C ARG A 98 2.83 4.50 8.76
N LYS A 99 3.89 3.82 9.23
CA LYS A 99 4.46 2.60 8.64
C LYS A 99 3.97 1.38 9.42
N VAL A 100 3.18 0.53 8.77
CA VAL A 100 2.66 -0.72 9.34
C VAL A 100 3.33 -1.90 8.63
N PRO A 101 4.18 -2.70 9.30
CA PRO A 101 4.74 -3.90 8.70
C PRO A 101 3.66 -4.92 8.33
N LEU A 102 3.74 -5.50 7.13
CA LEU A 102 2.74 -6.44 6.62
C LEU A 102 2.89 -7.85 7.20
N ASP A 103 4.03 -8.14 7.82
CA ASP A 103 4.31 -9.38 8.56
C ASP A 103 3.69 -9.39 9.97
N LEU A 104 3.06 -8.29 10.42
CA LEU A 104 2.38 -8.26 11.71
C LEU A 104 1.22 -9.26 11.76
N GLU A 105 1.14 -9.98 12.86
CA GLU A 105 0.06 -10.93 13.10
C GLU A 105 -1.19 -10.21 13.61
N PRO A 106 -2.36 -10.51 13.03
CA PRO A 106 -3.61 -9.90 13.46
C PRO A 106 -4.05 -10.50 14.79
N THR A 107 -4.30 -9.64 15.78
CA THR A 107 -4.62 -10.05 17.17
C THR A 107 -5.99 -9.59 17.64
N LEU A 108 -6.57 -8.59 16.97
CA LEU A 108 -7.83 -7.99 17.39
C LEU A 108 -9.00 -8.64 16.66
N SER A 109 -9.92 -9.26 17.39
CA SER A 109 -11.15 -9.78 16.80
C SER A 109 -12.09 -8.66 16.41
N GLY A 110 -12.69 -8.78 15.24
CA GLY A 110 -13.75 -7.90 14.76
C GLY A 110 -14.56 -8.53 13.64
N THR A 111 -15.50 -7.76 13.11
CA THR A 111 -16.38 -8.21 12.03
C THR A 111 -16.32 -7.20 10.89
N LEU A 112 -16.25 -7.68 9.65
CA LEU A 112 -16.37 -6.81 8.48
C LEU A 112 -17.76 -6.14 8.46
N PHE A 113 -17.78 -4.82 8.34
CA PHE A 113 -19.02 -4.04 8.44
C PHE A 113 -19.50 -3.53 7.09
N ASN A 114 -18.76 -2.63 6.44
CA ASN A 114 -19.17 -2.02 5.17
C ASN A 114 -17.94 -1.72 4.30
N GLY A 115 -18.12 -1.43 3.02
CA GLY A 115 -17.08 -1.00 2.08
C GLY A 115 -16.30 -2.15 1.43
N PHE A 116 -16.15 -3.29 2.11
CA PHE A 116 -15.50 -4.47 1.53
C PHE A 116 -16.37 -5.09 0.44
N THR A 117 -15.94 -4.94 -0.81
CA THR A 117 -16.69 -5.38 -1.99
C THR A 117 -16.56 -6.87 -2.28
N ARG A 118 -15.47 -7.51 -1.79
CA ARG A 118 -15.15 -8.90 -2.11
C ARG A 118 -15.53 -9.90 -1.01
N THR A 119 -16.14 -9.47 0.08
CA THR A 119 -16.47 -10.32 1.23
C THR A 119 -17.76 -9.90 1.93
N LYS A 120 -18.69 -10.85 2.12
CA LYS A 120 -19.85 -10.69 3.01
C LYS A 120 -19.41 -10.72 4.48
N HIS A 121 -20.20 -10.11 5.36
CA HIS A 121 -19.98 -10.06 6.82
C HIS A 121 -19.34 -11.35 7.36
N ALA A 122 -18.12 -11.23 7.84
CA ALA A 122 -17.31 -12.32 8.35
C ALA A 122 -16.55 -11.83 9.58
N ASP A 123 -16.40 -12.72 10.55
CA ASP A 123 -15.50 -12.50 11.66
C ASP A 123 -14.05 -12.61 11.16
N VAL A 124 -13.24 -11.64 11.57
CA VAL A 124 -11.87 -11.48 11.11
C VAL A 124 -10.96 -11.13 12.29
N LEU A 125 -9.69 -11.45 12.12
CA LEU A 125 -8.63 -10.89 12.95
C LEU A 125 -8.05 -9.67 12.22
N ILE A 126 -7.75 -8.63 13.01
CA ILE A 126 -7.34 -7.32 12.53
C ILE A 126 -5.98 -6.98 13.15
N VAL A 127 -5.06 -6.47 12.32
CA VAL A 127 -3.83 -5.82 12.79
C VAL A 127 -4.20 -4.42 13.26
N LYS A 128 -3.87 -4.11 14.53
CA LYS A 128 -4.19 -2.81 15.13
C LYS A 128 -3.23 -1.73 14.63
N SER A 129 -3.73 -0.52 14.46
CA SER A 129 -2.91 0.65 14.11
C SER A 129 -1.97 1.11 15.23
N ASP A 130 -2.26 0.76 16.47
CA ASP A 130 -1.50 1.13 17.68
C ASP A 130 -0.50 0.04 18.12
N HIS A 131 -0.19 -0.91 17.24
CA HIS A 131 0.74 -1.98 17.55
C HIS A 131 2.16 -1.43 17.76
N GLU A 132 2.93 -1.98 18.71
CA GLU A 132 4.25 -1.45 19.12
C GLU A 132 5.27 -1.31 17.98
N LYS A 133 5.18 -2.18 16.97
CA LYS A 133 6.05 -2.20 15.78
C LYS A 133 5.61 -1.21 14.69
N VAL A 134 4.47 -0.55 14.86
CA VAL A 134 4.01 0.49 13.95
C VAL A 134 4.80 1.76 14.25
N GLN A 135 5.43 2.32 13.22
CA GLN A 135 6.13 3.60 13.36
C GLN A 135 5.20 4.72 12.92
N GLU A 136 5.17 5.80 13.68
CA GLU A 136 4.31 6.95 13.43
C GLU A 136 5.11 8.25 13.57
N LYS A 137 4.91 9.17 12.63
CA LYS A 137 5.36 10.56 12.74
C LYS A 137 4.16 11.47 12.54
N THR A 138 4.01 12.42 13.46
CA THR A 138 2.85 13.30 13.52
C THR A 138 3.31 14.76 13.43
N ILE A 139 2.77 15.48 12.45
CA ILE A 139 3.01 16.91 12.22
C ILE A 139 1.77 17.68 12.67
N LEU A 140 1.98 18.72 13.48
CA LEU A 140 0.91 19.45 14.16
C LEU A 140 1.11 20.97 14.06
N GLY A 141 0.01 21.72 14.03
CA GLY A 141 -0.06 23.15 14.30
C GLY A 141 0.87 24.00 13.44
N GLU A 142 1.76 24.79 14.06
CA GLU A 142 2.65 25.69 13.32
C GLU A 142 3.56 24.96 12.31
N THR A 143 4.07 23.78 12.67
CA THR A 143 4.91 22.98 11.76
C THR A 143 4.11 22.55 10.54
N TYR A 144 2.86 22.13 10.75
CA TYR A 144 1.92 21.78 9.68
C TYR A 144 1.72 22.97 8.71
N LYS A 145 1.43 24.15 9.25
CA LYS A 145 1.19 25.37 8.46
C LYS A 145 2.43 25.86 7.74
N LYS A 146 3.54 26.08 8.45
CA LYS A 146 4.79 26.62 7.89
C LYS A 146 5.38 25.67 6.84
N GLY A 147 5.26 24.37 7.06
CA GLY A 147 5.71 23.35 6.12
C GLY A 147 4.76 23.08 4.95
N GLN A 148 3.61 23.77 4.92
CA GLN A 148 2.53 23.61 3.92
C GLN A 148 2.06 22.16 3.78
N TYR A 149 2.05 21.43 4.89
CA TYR A 149 1.72 20.01 4.92
C TYR A 149 0.26 19.71 4.59
N GLY A 150 -0.64 20.68 4.58
CA GLY A 150 -2.04 20.45 4.21
C GLY A 150 -2.30 20.33 2.71
N SER A 151 -1.47 20.97 1.88
CA SER A 151 -1.61 20.97 0.42
C SER A 151 -0.64 20.02 -0.29
N MET A 152 0.33 19.49 0.45
CA MET A 152 1.35 18.57 -0.05
C MET A 152 0.74 17.23 -0.47
N ASP A 153 1.21 16.62 -1.56
CA ASP A 153 0.77 15.27 -1.90
C ASP A 153 1.32 14.23 -0.91
N SER A 154 0.71 13.04 -0.89
CA SER A 154 1.05 12.02 0.12
C SER A 154 2.46 11.47 -0.04
N GLN A 155 2.99 11.38 -1.26
CA GLN A 155 4.33 10.86 -1.50
C GLN A 155 5.39 11.90 -1.11
N GLU A 156 5.19 13.17 -1.46
CA GLU A 156 6.05 14.28 -1.05
C GLU A 156 6.07 14.43 0.48
N PHE A 157 4.89 14.35 1.11
CA PHE A 157 4.79 14.36 2.58
C PHE A 157 5.60 13.25 3.21
N TRP A 158 5.46 12.03 2.69
CA TRP A 158 6.18 10.87 3.20
C TRP A 158 7.68 10.96 3.03
N ALA A 159 8.16 11.37 1.86
CA ALA A 159 9.58 11.56 1.62
C ALA A 159 10.18 12.58 2.60
N LYS A 160 9.48 13.71 2.78
CA LYS A 160 9.90 14.78 3.70
C LYS A 160 9.92 14.34 5.16
N VAL A 161 8.91 13.61 5.61
CA VAL A 161 8.78 13.19 7.02
C VAL A 161 9.73 12.04 7.36
N TRP A 162 10.00 11.15 6.41
CA TRP A 162 10.88 10.00 6.62
C TRP A 162 12.32 10.21 6.16
N GLU A 163 12.64 11.40 5.62
CA GLU A 163 13.96 11.73 5.06
C GLU A 163 14.41 10.72 4.01
N LEU A 164 13.47 10.33 3.13
CA LEU A 164 13.69 9.37 2.03
C LEU A 164 14.21 10.06 0.77
#